data_AF-A0A7V7AHC8-F1
#
_entry.id   AF-A0A7V7AHC8-F1
#
_cell.length_a   1.000
_cell.length_b   1.000
_cell.length_c   1.000
_cell.angle_alpha   90.00
_cell.angle_beta   90.00
_cell.angle_gamma   90.00
#
_symmetry.space_group_name_H-M   'P 1'
#
loop_
_entity.id
_entity.type
_entity.pdbx_description
1 polymer ?
#
loop_
_entity_poly.entity_id
_entity_poly.type
_entity_poly.pdbx_seq_one_letter_code
_entity_poly.pdbx_strand_id
1 'polypeptide(L)' 'GCGKCVDICPEKVIYLDDQKKAIKCDYCHGEPLCTKYCPTGALRYGTVLEVRS' A
#
# COMPACT_ATOMS: atom_id res chain seq x y z
N GLY A 1 8.26 -8.10 -0.40
CA GLY A 1 8.28 -6.62 -0.45
C GLY A 1 9.18 -6.07 0.64
N CYS A 2 9.49 -4.76 0.60
CA CYS A 2 10.43 -4.11 1.53
C CYS A 2 9.82 -3.74 2.90
N GLY A 3 8.50 -3.86 3.08
CA GLY A 3 7.83 -3.64 4.37
C GLY A 3 7.52 -2.18 4.72
N LYS A 4 8.06 -1.18 4.00
CA LYS A 4 7.88 0.25 4.34
C LYS A 4 6.41 0.71 4.47
N CYS A 5 5.49 0.07 3.75
CA CYS A 5 4.06 0.35 3.85
C CYS A 5 3.45 -0.06 5.21
N VAL A 6 4.02 -1.05 5.90
CA VAL A 6 3.64 -1.44 7.26
C VAL A 6 4.02 -0.33 8.23
N ASP A 7 5.27 0.13 8.16
CA ASP A 7 5.81 1.14 9.09
C ASP A 7 5.07 2.48 9.04
N ILE A 8 4.65 2.89 7.83
CA ILE A 8 4.02 4.21 7.62
C ILE A 8 2.50 4.19 7.85
N CYS A 9 1.89 3.02 8.06
CA CYS A 9 0.44 2.91 8.19
C CYS A 9 0.00 3.40 9.59
N PRO A 10 -0.72 4.53 9.70
CA PRO A 10 -1.15 5.06 11.00
C PRO A 10 -2.17 4.15 11.67
N GLU A 11 -3.03 3.52 10.87
CA GLU A 11 -4.06 2.57 11.32
C GLU A 11 -3.49 1.21 11.76
N LYS A 12 -2.22 0.92 11.42
CA LYS A 12 -1.54 -0.34 11.73
C LYS A 12 -2.27 -1.60 11.24
N VAL A 13 -2.98 -1.49 10.11
CA VAL A 13 -3.75 -2.60 9.51
C VAL A 13 -3.00 -3.35 8.40
N ILE A 14 -1.86 -2.82 7.95
CA ILE A 14 -1.03 -3.44 6.91
C ILE A 14 -0.05 -4.43 7.55
N TYR A 15 0.06 -5.63 7.00
CA TYR A 15 1.06 -6.62 7.39
C TYR A 15 1.60 -7.37 6.16
N LEU A 16 2.75 -8.03 6.35
CA LEU A 16 3.32 -8.92 5.33
C LEU A 16 2.89 -10.35 5.62
N ASP A 17 2.49 -11.08 4.57
CA ASP A 17 2.30 -12.53 4.65
C ASP A 17 3.65 -13.27 4.70
N ASP A 18 3.59 -14.61 4.77
CA ASP A 18 4.74 -15.51 4.75
C ASP A 18 5.60 -15.38 3.49
N GLN A 19 4.98 -14.97 2.37
CA GLN A 19 5.64 -14.68 1.09
C GLN A 19 6.16 -13.23 0.98
N LYS A 20 6.11 -12.46 2.08
CA LYS A 20 6.46 -11.03 2.13
C LYS A 20 5.61 -10.16 1.21
N LYS A 21 4.41 -10.56 0.83
CA LYS A 21 3.44 -9.70 0.13
C LYS A 21 2.67 -8.90 1.17
N ALA A 22 2.48 -7.62 0.88
CA ALA A 22 1.73 -6.73 1.74
C ALA A 22 0.23 -6.91 1.51
N ILE A 23 -0.50 -7.22 2.58
CA ILE A 23 -1.97 -7.14 2.64
C ILE A 23 -2.36 -5.70 2.99
N LYS A 24 -3.26 -5.09 2.22
CA LYS A 24 -3.56 -3.65 2.25
C LYS A 24 -5.06 -3.40 2.39
N CYS A 25 -5.40 -2.22 2.88
CA CYS A 25 -6.77 -1.72 2.96
C CYS A 25 -7.04 -0.61 1.94
N ASP A 26 -8.28 -0.14 1.91
CA ASP A 26 -8.79 0.99 1.13
C ASP A 26 -9.21 2.19 2.00
N TYR A 27 -9.04 2.11 3.33
CA TYR A 27 -9.49 3.08 4.34
C TYR A 27 -8.78 4.46 4.35
N CYS A 28 -8.08 4.84 3.30
CA CYS A 28 -7.37 6.13 3.24
C CYS A 28 -8.13 7.23 2.48
N HIS A 29 -9.41 7.03 2.17
CA HIS A 29 -10.31 8.03 1.55
C HIS A 29 -9.73 8.76 0.31
N GLY A 30 -8.88 8.08 -0.46
CA GLY A 30 -8.23 8.69 -1.64
C GLY A 30 -6.75 9.02 -1.48
N GLU A 31 -6.22 9.13 -0.25
CA GLU A 31 -4.85 9.59 0.01
C GLU A 31 -4.00 8.61 0.85
N PRO A 32 -3.76 7.37 0.37
CA PRO A 32 -3.00 6.38 1.12
C PRO A 32 -1.50 6.71 1.24
N LEU A 33 -1.03 6.82 2.48
CA LEU A 33 0.39 7.03 2.78
C LEU A 33 1.28 5.88 2.29
N CYS A 34 0.78 4.63 2.34
CA CYS A 34 1.53 3.48 1.86
C CYS A 34 1.91 3.61 0.38
N THR A 35 1.03 4.18 -0.43
CA THR A 35 1.24 4.39 -1.87
C THR A 35 2.15 5.58 -2.11
N LYS A 36 1.90 6.70 -1.41
CA LYS A 36 2.66 7.96 -1.51
C LYS A 36 4.14 7.80 -1.15
N TYR A 37 4.44 6.99 -0.13
CA TYR A 37 5.80 6.83 0.40
C TYR A 37 6.47 5.50 -0.01
N CYS A 38 5.91 4.77 -0.98
CA CYS A 38 6.51 3.52 -1.44
C CYS A 38 7.82 3.81 -2.21
N PRO A 39 9.01 3.45 -1.67
CA PRO A 39 10.29 3.84 -2.28
C PRO A 39 10.55 3.14 -3.61
N THR A 40 9.89 2.02 -3.86
CA THR A 40 10.05 1.24 -5.10
C THR A 40 8.96 1.51 -6.14
N GLY A 41 7.96 2.35 -5.83
CA GLY A 41 6.79 2.55 -6.71
C GLY A 41 5.93 1.30 -6.92
N ALA A 42 6.07 0.25 -6.10
CA ALA A 42 5.33 -1.02 -6.25
C ALA A 42 3.81 -0.91 -5.94
N LEU A 43 3.36 0.24 -5.45
CA LEU A 43 1.99 0.49 -5.02
C LEU A 43 1.38 1.59 -5.87
N ARG A 44 0.14 1.39 -6.32
CA ARG A 44 -0.71 2.40 -6.96
C ARG A 44 -2.08 2.40 -6.27
N TYR A 45 -2.74 3.56 -6.24
CA TYR A 45 -4.10 3.73 -5.73
C TYR A 45 -4.91 4.47 -6.78
N GLY A 46 -6.14 4.03 -6.98
CA GLY A 46 -7.03 4.53 -8.01
C GLY A 46 -8.07 3.47 -8.36
N THR A 47 -8.96 3.83 -9.28
CA THR A 47 -9.89 2.91 -9.93
C THR A 47 -9.14 1.83 -10.70
N VAL A 48 -9.84 0.74 -11.02
CA VAL A 48 -9.29 -0.37 -11.78
C VAL A 48 -8.75 0.08 -13.14
N LEU A 49 -9.40 1.06 -13.78
CA LEU A 49 -8.96 1.62 -15.07
C LEU A 49 -7.64 2.39 -14.93
N GLU A 50 -7.51 3.23 -13.90
CA GLU A 50 -6.32 4.03 -13.65
C GLU A 50 -5.10 3.18 -13.31
N VAL A 51 -5.27 2.10 -12.55
CA VAL A 51 -4.16 1.25 -12.08
C VAL A 51 -3.66 0.28 -13.16
N ARG A 52 -4.53 -0.13 -14.08
CA ARG A 52 -4.21 -1.08 -15.17
C ARG A 52 -3.69 -0.42 -16.45
N SER A 53 -3.73 0.91 -16.52
CA SER A 53 -3.13 1.71 -17.59
C SER A 53 -1.63 1.88 -17.37
#